data_AF-A0A972VWL4-F1
#
_entry.id   AF-A0A972VWL4-F1
#
_cell.length_a   1.000
_cell.length_b   1.000
_cell.length_c   1.000
_cell.angle_alpha   90.00
_cell.angle_beta   90.00
_cell.angle_gamma   90.00
#
_symmetry.space_group_name_H-M   'P 1'
#
loop_
_entity.id
_entity.type
_entity.pdbx_description
1 polymer ?
#
loop_
_entity_poly.entity_id
_entity_poly.type
_entity_poly.pdbx_seq_one_letter_code
_entity_poly.pdbx_strand_id
1 'polypeptide(L)'
;MFDKSVHLADYDPDLWQAMQNEEVRQEDHVELIASENYTSPLVMATQGSVLTNKYAEGYPGKRYYGGCEYVDVVEQLAIDRAKTLFDCDYANVQPHSGSQANSAVFMALLKPGDTFLGLSLDHGGHLTHGATPNFSGKIYHAVQYGLNDAGEIDYDQVQALADEHKPKMIIAGFSAYSGICDWARFRKIADTVGAYLFVDMAHVAGLVAAGVYPSPLPHAHVVTTTTHKTLRGPRGGLILSKGHPDLDKKFNSSIFPGNQGGPLMHVIAGKAVAFKEALEPSFKDYQLQVVQNAQTMANTFIARGYNIVSGGTHNHLFLVDLVDKGLTGKEADAALGRANITVNKNAVPNDPQSPFVTSGLRIGSPAMTTRGFKEEQAVQLTNWMCDVLDDIHNEASIEKIKQQVVTLCRAFPVYVDQTVDDIKSRTK
;
A
#
# COMPACT_ATOMS: atom_id res chain seq x y z
N MET A 1 14.05 -37.61 -2.41
CA MET A 1 13.81 -37.01 -1.07
C MET A 1 14.66 -35.75 -1.02
N PHE A 2 14.14 -34.63 -0.51
CA PHE A 2 14.89 -33.38 -0.38
C PHE A 2 15.68 -33.38 0.93
N ASP A 3 16.97 -33.05 0.87
CA ASP A 3 17.86 -32.93 2.03
C ASP A 3 17.76 -31.52 2.61
N LYS A 4 17.47 -31.41 3.91
CA LYS A 4 17.32 -30.12 4.60
C LYS A 4 18.65 -29.44 4.91
N SER A 5 19.77 -30.13 4.72
CA SER A 5 21.12 -29.58 4.92
C SER A 5 21.68 -28.88 3.68
N VAL A 6 21.02 -28.97 2.52
CA VAL A 6 21.43 -28.26 1.32
C VAL A 6 21.01 -26.79 1.44
N HIS A 7 21.99 -25.89 1.36
CA HIS A 7 21.78 -24.45 1.44
C HIS A 7 21.78 -23.80 0.05
N LEU A 8 20.99 -22.72 -0.10
CA LEU A 8 20.92 -21.99 -1.38
C LEU A 8 22.28 -21.43 -1.79
N ALA A 9 23.09 -20.98 -0.83
CA ALA A 9 24.44 -20.45 -1.07
C ALA A 9 25.37 -21.47 -1.74
N ASP A 10 25.23 -22.77 -1.45
CA ASP A 10 26.05 -23.83 -2.04
C ASP A 10 25.52 -24.28 -3.40
N TYR A 11 24.20 -24.21 -3.59
CA TYR A 11 23.52 -24.68 -4.81
C TYR A 11 23.48 -23.63 -5.92
N ASP A 12 23.16 -22.38 -5.57
CA ASP A 12 23.04 -21.23 -6.46
C ASP A 12 23.66 -19.99 -5.79
N PRO A 13 25.00 -19.87 -5.79
CA PRO A 13 25.71 -18.77 -5.14
C PRO A 13 25.40 -17.41 -5.77
N ASP A 14 25.10 -17.36 -7.07
CA ASP A 14 24.78 -16.11 -7.78
C ASP A 14 23.43 -15.55 -7.29
N LEU A 15 22.41 -16.40 -7.20
CA LEU A 15 21.12 -16.01 -6.64
C LEU A 15 21.24 -15.63 -5.17
N TRP A 16 21.98 -16.41 -4.38
CA TRP A 16 22.23 -16.11 -2.97
C TRP A 16 22.89 -14.74 -2.81
N GLN A 17 23.95 -14.46 -3.56
CA GLN A 17 24.64 -13.17 -3.50
C GLN A 17 23.72 -12.00 -3.88
N ALA A 18 22.86 -12.17 -4.90
CA ALA A 18 21.88 -11.16 -5.26
C ALA A 18 20.87 -10.89 -4.13
N MET A 19 20.39 -11.93 -3.44
CA MET A 19 19.50 -11.79 -2.28
C MET A 19 20.18 -11.06 -1.12
N GLN A 20 21.44 -11.40 -0.83
CA GLN A 20 22.23 -10.74 0.22
C GLN A 20 22.53 -9.27 -0.12
N ASN A 21 22.76 -8.95 -1.39
CA ASN A 21 22.96 -7.56 -1.82
C ASN A 21 21.69 -6.70 -1.63
N GLU A 22 20.50 -7.26 -1.82
CA GLU A 22 19.25 -6.55 -1.56
C GLU A 22 19.02 -6.32 -0.05
N GLU A 23 19.42 -7.28 0.80
CA GLU A 23 19.41 -7.09 2.26
C GLU A 23 20.32 -5.93 2.66
N VAL A 24 21.55 -5.88 2.14
CA VAL A 24 22.47 -4.75 2.37
C VAL A 24 21.89 -3.43 1.86
N ARG A 25 21.29 -3.41 0.65
CA ARG A 25 20.65 -2.19 0.13
C ARG A 25 19.54 -1.71 1.06
N GLN A 26 18.68 -2.62 1.52
CA GLN A 26 17.59 -2.27 2.43
C GLN A 26 18.09 -1.73 3.77
N GLU A 27 19.23 -2.20 4.27
CA GLU A 27 19.84 -1.68 5.51
C GLU A 27 20.62 -0.38 5.29
N ASP A 28 21.28 -0.18 4.14
CA ASP A 28 22.12 0.99 3.88
C ASP A 28 21.37 2.20 3.30
N HIS A 29 20.18 2.00 2.73
CA HIS A 29 19.36 3.05 2.11
C HIS A 29 18.20 3.48 3.01
N VAL A 30 17.74 4.72 2.87
CA VAL A 30 16.46 5.15 3.45
C VAL A 30 15.36 4.99 2.39
N GLU A 31 14.39 4.14 2.70
CA GLU A 31 13.27 3.82 1.82
C GLU A 31 12.09 4.79 2.07
N LEU A 32 11.73 5.57 1.05
CA LEU A 32 10.65 6.55 1.09
C LEU A 32 9.57 6.31 0.02
N ILE A 33 9.61 5.18 -0.68
CA ILE A 33 8.51 4.77 -1.55
C ILE A 33 7.26 4.53 -0.70
N ALA A 34 6.22 5.35 -0.89
CA ALA A 34 5.01 5.35 -0.06
C ALA A 34 4.20 4.04 -0.02
N SER A 35 4.50 3.09 -0.91
CA SER A 35 3.89 1.77 -0.97
C SER A 35 4.77 0.66 -0.41
N GLU A 36 5.98 0.98 0.03
CA GLU A 36 6.91 0.00 0.60
C GLU A 36 6.93 0.06 2.13
N ASN A 37 7.37 -1.05 2.72
CA ASN A 37 7.54 -1.23 4.15
C ASN A 37 8.43 -2.45 4.40
N TYR A 38 8.98 -2.57 5.60
CA TYR A 38 9.70 -3.76 6.04
C TYR A 38 8.76 -4.65 6.85
N THR A 39 8.53 -5.88 6.40
CA THR A 39 7.70 -6.84 7.12
C THR A 39 8.49 -7.49 8.26
N SER A 40 7.82 -8.01 9.29
CA SER A 40 8.54 -8.68 10.38
C SER A 40 9.24 -9.98 9.93
N PRO A 41 10.33 -10.38 10.61
CA PRO A 41 10.96 -11.69 10.39
C PRO A 41 10.00 -12.88 10.55
N LEU A 42 8.96 -12.73 11.38
CA LEU A 42 7.93 -13.76 11.57
C LEU A 42 7.10 -13.95 10.29
N VAL A 43 6.75 -12.87 9.60
CA VAL A 43 6.07 -12.94 8.29
C VAL A 43 7.00 -13.59 7.25
N MET A 44 8.27 -13.19 7.18
CA MET A 44 9.25 -13.76 6.24
C MET A 44 9.44 -15.27 6.46
N ALA A 45 9.65 -15.69 7.71
CA ALA A 45 9.82 -17.09 8.07
C ALA A 45 8.58 -17.93 7.71
N THR A 46 7.38 -17.35 7.89
CA THR A 46 6.12 -18.04 7.57
C THR A 46 5.93 -18.21 6.06
N GLN A 47 6.35 -17.23 5.26
CA GLN A 47 6.29 -17.29 3.80
C GLN A 47 7.16 -18.42 3.22
N GLY A 48 8.31 -18.72 3.84
CA GLY A 48 9.22 -19.80 3.44
C GLY A 48 8.84 -21.20 3.94
N SER A 49 7.63 -21.40 4.46
CA SER A 49 7.23 -22.66 5.11
C SER A 49 6.66 -23.72 4.14
N VAL A 50 6.51 -24.95 4.65
CA VAL A 50 5.91 -26.09 3.93
C VAL A 50 4.46 -25.86 3.49
N LEU A 51 3.80 -24.80 3.99
CA LEU A 51 2.46 -24.41 3.55
C LEU A 51 2.39 -24.10 2.06
N THR A 52 3.53 -23.77 1.42
CA THR A 52 3.61 -23.61 -0.04
C THR A 52 3.22 -24.87 -0.81
N ASN A 53 3.37 -26.05 -0.22
CA ASN A 53 3.09 -27.33 -0.87
C ASN A 53 1.59 -27.68 -0.91
N LYS A 54 0.75 -27.03 -0.09
CA LYS A 54 -0.63 -27.47 0.06
C LYS A 54 -1.56 -26.81 -0.95
N TYR A 55 -2.10 -27.63 -1.84
CA TYR A 55 -3.22 -27.27 -2.70
C TYR A 55 -4.54 -27.35 -1.92
N ALA A 56 -5.26 -26.22 -1.79
CA ALA A 56 -6.42 -26.08 -0.89
C ALA A 56 -7.60 -25.30 -1.51
N GLU A 57 -7.95 -25.61 -2.77
CA GLU A 57 -9.09 -24.98 -3.46
C GLU A 57 -10.41 -25.12 -2.69
N GLY A 58 -11.22 -24.07 -2.76
CA GLY A 58 -12.40 -23.88 -1.92
C GLY A 58 -12.10 -23.01 -0.69
N TYR A 59 -12.92 -23.17 0.33
CA TYR A 59 -12.86 -22.39 1.58
C TYR A 59 -12.81 -23.32 2.79
N PRO A 60 -12.43 -22.83 3.99
CA PRO A 60 -12.37 -23.68 5.19
C PRO A 60 -13.65 -24.52 5.39
N GLY A 61 -13.48 -25.82 5.61
CA GLY A 61 -14.57 -26.79 5.73
C GLY A 61 -15.32 -27.16 4.42
N LYS A 62 -14.99 -26.52 3.30
CA LYS A 62 -15.59 -26.75 1.97
C LYS A 62 -14.51 -26.79 0.89
N ARG A 63 -13.58 -27.73 1.04
CA ARG A 63 -12.44 -27.92 0.13
C ARG A 63 -12.75 -28.93 -0.96
N TYR A 64 -12.13 -28.75 -2.12
CA TYR A 64 -12.17 -29.70 -3.23
C TYR A 64 -11.17 -30.85 -3.07
N TYR A 65 -10.20 -30.69 -2.16
CA TYR A 65 -9.13 -31.64 -1.90
C TYR A 65 -9.05 -32.01 -0.42
N GLY A 66 -8.64 -33.25 -0.13
CA GLY A 66 -8.37 -33.73 1.23
C GLY A 66 -7.07 -33.19 1.84
N GLY A 67 -6.85 -33.51 3.13
CA GLY A 67 -5.64 -33.15 3.89
C GLY A 67 -5.55 -31.66 4.26
N CYS A 68 -6.69 -30.98 4.34
CA CYS A 68 -6.75 -29.53 4.57
C CYS A 68 -6.95 -29.16 6.05
N GLU A 69 -6.93 -30.12 6.98
CA GLU A 69 -7.32 -29.88 8.39
C GLU A 69 -6.52 -28.76 9.07
N TYR A 70 -5.23 -28.60 8.73
CA TYR A 70 -4.37 -27.58 9.33
C TYR A 70 -4.36 -26.27 8.55
N VAL A 71 -4.46 -26.32 7.22
CA VAL A 71 -4.55 -25.09 6.40
C VAL A 71 -5.89 -24.39 6.58
N ASP A 72 -6.95 -25.12 6.92
CA ASP A 72 -8.24 -24.55 7.31
C ASP A 72 -8.11 -23.73 8.59
N VAL A 73 -7.37 -24.22 9.59
CA VAL A 73 -7.09 -23.46 10.81
C VAL A 73 -6.29 -22.18 10.50
N VAL A 74 -5.26 -22.29 9.66
CA VAL A 74 -4.45 -21.13 9.23
C VAL A 74 -5.29 -20.06 8.54
N GLU A 75 -6.13 -20.47 7.59
CA GLU A 75 -6.99 -19.53 6.86
C GLU A 75 -8.08 -18.93 7.76
N GLN A 76 -8.69 -19.74 8.63
CA GLN A 76 -9.69 -19.25 9.59
C GLN A 76 -9.09 -18.22 10.55
N LEU A 77 -7.88 -18.45 11.06
CA LEU A 77 -7.17 -17.48 11.90
C LEU A 77 -6.92 -16.16 11.16
N ALA A 78 -6.55 -16.21 9.87
CA ALA A 78 -6.38 -15.00 9.07
C ALA A 78 -7.70 -14.25 8.90
N ILE A 79 -8.80 -14.96 8.61
CA ILE A 79 -10.15 -14.40 8.45
C ILE A 79 -10.60 -13.74 9.75
N ASP A 80 -10.54 -14.44 10.87
CA ASP A 80 -11.02 -13.95 12.18
C ASP A 80 -10.24 -12.72 12.64
N ARG A 81 -8.92 -12.72 12.42
CA ARG A 81 -8.07 -11.56 12.73
C ARG A 81 -8.36 -10.38 11.84
N ALA A 82 -8.54 -10.58 10.52
CA ALA A 82 -8.91 -9.50 9.61
C ALA A 82 -10.27 -8.89 9.99
N LYS A 83 -11.26 -9.72 10.33
CA LYS A 83 -12.57 -9.26 10.79
C LYS A 83 -12.49 -8.46 12.08
N THR A 84 -11.72 -8.93 13.05
CA THR A 84 -11.48 -8.19 14.30
C THR A 84 -10.76 -6.86 14.03
N LEU A 85 -9.72 -6.88 13.20
CA LEU A 85 -8.85 -5.74 12.93
C LEU A 85 -9.59 -4.58 12.24
N PHE A 86 -10.51 -4.88 11.32
CA PHE A 86 -11.25 -3.87 10.56
C PHE A 86 -12.69 -3.68 11.02
N ASP A 87 -13.13 -4.39 12.07
CA ASP A 87 -14.51 -4.41 12.55
C ASP A 87 -15.51 -4.69 11.42
N CYS A 88 -15.39 -5.87 10.79
CA CYS A 88 -16.17 -6.26 9.63
C CYS A 88 -16.82 -7.65 9.77
N ASP A 89 -17.89 -7.88 9.02
CA ASP A 89 -18.66 -9.13 9.07
C ASP A 89 -18.08 -10.20 8.14
N TYR A 90 -17.40 -9.76 7.08
CA TYR A 90 -16.84 -10.62 6.05
C TYR A 90 -15.41 -10.22 5.70
N ALA A 91 -14.56 -11.24 5.54
CA ALA A 91 -13.21 -11.10 5.00
C ALA A 91 -12.87 -12.29 4.10
N ASN A 92 -12.37 -12.01 2.89
CA ASN A 92 -11.71 -12.99 2.04
C ASN A 92 -10.21 -12.68 1.97
N VAL A 93 -9.41 -13.65 2.44
CA VAL A 93 -7.96 -13.54 2.58
C VAL A 93 -7.19 -14.21 1.46
N GLN A 94 -7.87 -14.78 0.46
CA GLN A 94 -7.25 -15.50 -0.64
C GLN A 94 -6.72 -14.66 -1.82
N PRO A 95 -7.06 -13.38 -2.06
CA PRO A 95 -6.48 -12.63 -3.17
C PRO A 95 -4.95 -12.60 -3.09
N HIS A 96 -4.25 -12.97 -4.19
CA HIS A 96 -2.77 -12.99 -4.18
C HIS A 96 -2.16 -11.59 -4.25
N SER A 97 -2.94 -10.58 -4.62
CA SER A 97 -2.53 -9.17 -4.67
C SER A 97 -3.74 -8.23 -4.58
N GLY A 98 -3.50 -6.93 -4.37
CA GLY A 98 -4.54 -5.91 -4.42
C GLY A 98 -5.23 -5.81 -5.78
N SER A 99 -4.46 -5.89 -6.88
CA SER A 99 -5.03 -5.86 -8.23
C SER A 99 -6.00 -7.02 -8.49
N GLN A 100 -5.71 -8.21 -7.96
CA GLN A 100 -6.62 -9.36 -8.06
C GLN A 100 -7.83 -9.24 -7.13
N ALA A 101 -7.67 -8.64 -5.94
CA ALA A 101 -8.82 -8.31 -5.09
C ALA A 101 -9.79 -7.36 -5.83
N ASN A 102 -9.26 -6.30 -6.46
CA ASN A 102 -10.07 -5.39 -7.27
C ASN A 102 -10.71 -6.12 -8.45
N SER A 103 -9.94 -6.92 -9.20
CA SER A 103 -10.48 -7.70 -10.33
C SER A 103 -11.65 -8.61 -9.93
N ALA A 104 -11.61 -9.21 -8.75
CA ALA A 104 -12.71 -10.04 -8.25
C ALA A 104 -13.95 -9.20 -7.87
N VAL A 105 -13.77 -8.00 -7.31
CA VAL A 105 -14.89 -7.08 -7.07
C VAL A 105 -15.57 -6.68 -8.38
N PHE A 106 -14.77 -6.30 -9.38
CA PHE A 106 -15.29 -5.98 -10.72
C PHE A 106 -16.06 -7.16 -11.31
N MET A 107 -15.48 -8.35 -11.32
CA MET A 107 -16.12 -9.56 -11.89
C MET A 107 -17.38 -9.99 -11.10
N ALA A 108 -17.44 -9.73 -9.79
CA ALA A 108 -18.59 -10.04 -8.97
C ALA A 108 -19.77 -9.08 -9.18
N LEU A 109 -19.50 -7.81 -9.48
CA LEU A 109 -20.50 -6.74 -9.46
C LEU A 109 -20.84 -6.15 -10.83
N LEU A 110 -19.93 -6.24 -11.80
CA LEU A 110 -20.05 -5.65 -13.13
C LEU A 110 -20.05 -6.70 -14.23
N LYS A 111 -20.57 -6.31 -15.39
CA LYS A 111 -20.43 -7.00 -16.67
C LYS A 111 -19.46 -6.25 -17.57
N PRO A 112 -18.79 -6.92 -18.51
CA PRO A 112 -18.00 -6.24 -19.53
C PRO A 112 -18.81 -5.13 -20.22
N GLY A 113 -18.18 -3.97 -20.41
CA GLY A 113 -18.81 -2.77 -20.95
C GLY A 113 -19.61 -1.91 -19.95
N ASP A 114 -19.88 -2.38 -18.72
CA ASP A 114 -20.53 -1.54 -17.71
C ASP A 114 -19.68 -0.31 -17.38
N THR A 115 -20.34 0.81 -17.12
CA THR A 115 -19.71 2.08 -16.75
C THR A 115 -19.35 2.12 -15.27
N PHE A 116 -18.18 2.65 -14.93
CA PHE A 116 -17.80 2.95 -13.55
C PHE A 116 -17.01 4.26 -13.45
N LEU A 117 -16.99 4.85 -12.25
CA LEU A 117 -16.18 6.02 -11.92
C LEU A 117 -14.93 5.62 -11.12
N GLY A 118 -13.78 6.22 -11.45
CA GLY A 118 -12.53 6.08 -10.71
C GLY A 118 -11.75 7.38 -10.64
N LEU A 119 -10.82 7.49 -9.68
CA LEU A 119 -9.90 8.62 -9.62
C LEU A 119 -8.85 8.45 -10.74
N SER A 120 -8.64 9.51 -11.51
CA SER A 120 -7.67 9.54 -12.60
C SER A 120 -6.24 9.31 -12.11
N LEU A 121 -5.43 8.64 -12.93
CA LEU A 121 -4.08 8.19 -12.55
C LEU A 121 -3.12 9.36 -12.29
N ASP A 122 -3.20 10.40 -13.12
CA ASP A 122 -2.48 11.66 -13.01
C ASP A 122 -2.92 12.50 -11.80
N HIS A 123 -4.12 12.26 -11.28
CA HIS A 123 -4.64 12.87 -10.05
C HIS A 123 -4.56 11.94 -8.83
N GLY A 124 -3.72 10.91 -8.91
CA GLY A 124 -3.37 10.06 -7.76
C GLY A 124 -4.21 8.80 -7.60
N GLY A 125 -5.00 8.42 -8.61
CA GLY A 125 -5.66 7.13 -8.72
C GLY A 125 -4.70 5.95 -8.87
N HIS A 126 -5.25 4.74 -8.99
CA HIS A 126 -4.48 3.53 -9.27
C HIS A 126 -4.80 2.97 -10.65
N LEU A 127 -3.87 2.19 -11.22
CA LEU A 127 -4.06 1.55 -12.54
C LEU A 127 -5.36 0.74 -12.63
N THR A 128 -5.77 0.08 -11.54
CA THR A 128 -6.99 -0.74 -11.49
C THR A 128 -8.28 0.07 -11.33
N HIS A 129 -8.19 1.40 -11.31
CA HIS A 129 -9.32 2.32 -11.25
C HIS A 129 -9.68 2.88 -12.63
N GLY A 130 -9.31 2.18 -13.70
CA GLY A 130 -9.73 2.48 -15.07
C GLY A 130 -8.67 3.03 -16.01
N ALA A 131 -7.39 2.89 -15.68
CA ALA A 131 -6.33 3.21 -16.64
C ALA A 131 -6.45 2.32 -17.89
N THR A 132 -6.38 2.92 -19.08
CA THR A 132 -6.55 2.24 -20.38
C THR A 132 -5.75 0.95 -20.56
N PRO A 133 -4.47 0.82 -20.16
CA PRO A 133 -3.73 -0.43 -20.35
C PRO A 133 -4.12 -1.55 -19.37
N ASN A 134 -4.83 -1.24 -18.28
CA ASN A 134 -5.22 -2.18 -17.23
C ASN A 134 -6.49 -2.98 -17.61
N PHE A 135 -6.74 -4.12 -16.95
CA PHE A 135 -7.97 -4.90 -17.18
C PHE A 135 -9.24 -4.05 -16.98
N SER A 136 -9.22 -3.16 -15.99
CA SER A 136 -10.35 -2.28 -15.65
C SER A 136 -10.69 -1.33 -16.79
N GLY A 137 -9.69 -0.72 -17.45
CA GLY A 137 -9.89 0.14 -18.61
C GLY A 137 -10.09 -0.60 -19.94
N LYS A 138 -9.66 -1.86 -20.04
CA LYS A 138 -9.83 -2.69 -21.26
C LYS A 138 -11.20 -3.35 -21.36
N ILE A 139 -11.76 -3.79 -20.24
CA ILE A 139 -12.96 -4.64 -20.19
C ILE A 139 -14.23 -3.82 -19.91
N TYR A 140 -14.09 -2.69 -19.20
CA TYR A 140 -15.20 -1.87 -18.73
C TYR A 140 -15.09 -0.44 -19.26
N HIS A 141 -16.16 0.33 -19.17
CA HIS A 141 -16.15 1.74 -19.56
C HIS A 141 -15.81 2.62 -18.36
N ALA A 142 -14.55 3.06 -18.28
CA ALA A 142 -14.09 3.92 -17.20
C ALA A 142 -14.38 5.39 -17.50
N VAL A 143 -15.03 6.08 -16.57
CA VAL A 143 -15.12 7.54 -16.50
C VAL A 143 -14.28 8.00 -15.30
N GLN A 144 -13.50 9.05 -15.47
CA GLN A 144 -12.53 9.48 -14.47
C GLN A 144 -12.95 10.79 -13.81
N TYR A 145 -12.86 10.85 -12.48
CA TYR A 145 -12.92 12.11 -11.72
C TYR A 145 -11.51 12.52 -11.27
N GLY A 146 -11.38 13.73 -10.74
CA GLY A 146 -10.11 14.36 -10.41
C GLY A 146 -10.09 15.12 -9.09
N LEU A 147 -9.02 15.90 -8.93
CA LEU A 147 -8.86 16.86 -7.85
C LEU A 147 -9.26 18.27 -8.32
N ASN A 148 -9.67 19.11 -7.38
CA ASN A 148 -9.83 20.55 -7.58
C ASN A 148 -8.48 21.29 -7.52
N ASP A 149 -8.49 22.61 -7.71
CA ASP A 149 -7.28 23.45 -7.67
C ASP A 149 -6.56 23.45 -6.31
N ALA A 150 -7.27 23.11 -5.23
CA ALA A 150 -6.69 22.96 -3.90
C ALA A 150 -6.01 21.59 -3.69
N GLY A 151 -6.06 20.69 -4.69
CA GLY A 151 -5.53 19.34 -4.60
C GLY A 151 -6.40 18.40 -3.76
N GLU A 152 -7.69 18.72 -3.58
CA GLU A 152 -8.67 17.87 -2.89
C GLU A 152 -9.57 17.16 -3.90
N ILE A 153 -10.13 16.00 -3.56
CA ILE A 153 -11.10 15.32 -4.44
C ILE A 153 -12.27 16.27 -4.74
N ASP A 154 -12.58 16.47 -6.03
CA ASP A 154 -13.71 17.29 -6.45
C ASP A 154 -15.02 16.49 -6.37
N TYR A 155 -15.65 16.49 -5.19
CA TYR A 155 -16.89 15.74 -4.96
C TYR A 155 -18.07 16.25 -5.79
N ASP A 156 -18.06 17.52 -6.23
CA ASP A 156 -19.12 18.06 -7.07
C ASP A 156 -18.94 17.58 -8.51
N GLN A 157 -17.70 17.48 -9.00
CA GLN A 157 -17.40 16.77 -10.24
C GLN A 157 -17.80 15.29 -10.16
N VAL A 158 -17.51 14.60 -9.05
CA VAL A 158 -17.93 13.20 -8.86
C VAL A 158 -19.45 13.08 -8.96
N GLN A 159 -20.22 13.98 -8.33
CA GLN A 159 -21.69 13.99 -8.42
C GLN A 159 -22.16 14.26 -9.85
N ALA A 160 -21.61 15.27 -10.53
CA ALA A 160 -21.98 15.61 -11.90
C ALA A 160 -21.73 14.44 -12.88
N LEU A 161 -20.57 13.80 -12.80
CA LEU A 161 -20.22 12.63 -13.61
C LEU A 161 -21.10 11.42 -13.27
N ALA A 162 -21.44 11.21 -12.00
CA ALA A 162 -22.37 10.16 -11.60
C ALA A 162 -23.74 10.40 -12.22
N ASP A 163 -24.22 11.65 -12.20
CA ASP A 163 -25.52 12.01 -12.75
C ASP A 163 -25.58 11.89 -14.27
N GLU A 164 -24.51 12.25 -14.97
CA GLU A 164 -24.40 12.16 -16.42
C GLU A 164 -24.29 10.71 -16.90
N HIS A 165 -23.37 9.93 -16.33
CA HIS A 165 -22.98 8.63 -16.87
C HIS A 165 -23.70 7.45 -16.22
N LYS A 166 -24.41 7.67 -15.11
CA LYS A 166 -25.16 6.65 -14.35
C LYS A 166 -24.34 5.35 -14.14
N PRO A 167 -23.13 5.45 -13.54
CA PRO A 167 -22.23 4.32 -13.40
C PRO A 167 -22.84 3.21 -12.55
N LYS A 168 -22.43 1.95 -12.78
CA LYS A 168 -22.78 0.82 -11.92
C LYS A 168 -21.96 0.77 -10.64
N MET A 169 -20.79 1.40 -10.63
CA MET A 169 -19.87 1.41 -9.50
C MET A 169 -19.09 2.72 -9.45
N ILE A 170 -18.85 3.22 -8.23
CA ILE A 170 -17.96 4.35 -7.96
C ILE A 170 -16.83 3.84 -7.10
N ILE A 171 -15.59 4.00 -7.57
CA ILE A 171 -14.38 3.60 -6.86
C ILE A 171 -13.82 4.81 -6.11
N ALA A 172 -13.69 4.68 -4.79
CA ALA A 172 -13.19 5.74 -3.91
C ALA A 172 -11.92 5.28 -3.17
N GLY A 173 -10.82 5.18 -3.92
CA GLY A 173 -9.50 4.80 -3.41
C GLY A 173 -8.39 5.50 -4.19
N PHE A 174 -7.18 5.52 -3.64
CA PHE A 174 -6.07 6.30 -4.19
C PHE A 174 -4.70 5.65 -3.93
N SER A 175 -3.73 6.05 -4.77
CA SER A 175 -2.31 5.73 -4.62
C SER A 175 -1.46 6.95 -4.24
N ALA A 176 -1.86 8.16 -4.65
CA ALA A 176 -1.09 9.38 -4.45
C ALA A 176 -2.01 10.58 -4.12
N TYR A 177 -2.71 10.49 -2.99
CA TYR A 177 -3.53 11.57 -2.45
C TYR A 177 -3.19 11.76 -0.96
N SER A 178 -2.90 12.98 -0.55
CA SER A 178 -2.44 13.33 0.80
C SER A 178 -3.57 13.72 1.77
N GLY A 179 -4.78 13.98 1.23
CA GLY A 179 -5.93 14.41 2.01
C GLY A 179 -6.67 13.28 2.73
N ILE A 180 -7.81 13.65 3.34
CA ILE A 180 -8.79 12.72 3.89
C ILE A 180 -9.88 12.49 2.83
N CYS A 181 -10.26 11.22 2.63
CA CYS A 181 -11.34 10.85 1.73
C CYS A 181 -12.69 10.81 2.48
N ASP A 182 -13.68 11.57 2.00
CA ASP A 182 -15.03 11.59 2.54
C ASP A 182 -15.87 10.47 1.89
N TRP A 183 -15.75 9.27 2.44
CA TRP A 183 -16.53 8.12 1.96
C TRP A 183 -18.02 8.23 2.27
N ALA A 184 -18.43 9.05 3.24
CA ALA A 184 -19.84 9.31 3.48
C ALA A 184 -20.45 10.15 2.34
N ARG A 185 -19.70 11.14 1.82
CA ARG A 185 -20.08 11.89 0.62
C ARG A 185 -20.12 11.00 -0.61
N PHE A 186 -19.10 10.17 -0.84
CA PHE A 186 -19.14 9.18 -1.92
C PHE A 186 -20.34 8.25 -1.82
N ARG A 187 -20.71 7.82 -0.61
CA ARG A 187 -21.88 6.96 -0.42
C ARG A 187 -23.17 7.64 -0.85
N LYS A 188 -23.38 8.88 -0.41
CA LYS A 188 -24.54 9.70 -0.82
C LYS A 188 -24.62 9.83 -2.34
N ILE A 189 -23.49 10.09 -3.01
CA ILE A 189 -23.45 10.20 -4.48
C ILE A 189 -23.83 8.86 -5.12
N ALA A 190 -23.21 7.75 -4.68
CA ALA A 190 -23.50 6.42 -5.21
C ALA A 190 -25.00 6.06 -5.08
N ASP A 191 -25.63 6.40 -3.95
CA ASP A 191 -27.05 6.16 -3.72
C ASP A 191 -27.97 6.94 -4.67
N THR A 192 -27.60 8.16 -5.06
CA THR A 192 -28.42 8.99 -5.98
C THR A 192 -28.59 8.35 -7.36
N VAL A 193 -27.66 7.48 -7.76
CA VAL A 193 -27.67 6.80 -9.07
C VAL A 193 -27.76 5.28 -8.96
N GLY A 194 -27.91 4.74 -7.75
CA GLY A 194 -27.99 3.30 -7.51
C GLY A 194 -26.70 2.53 -7.81
N ALA A 195 -25.54 3.17 -7.67
CA ALA A 195 -24.23 2.57 -7.90
C ALA A 195 -23.69 1.85 -6.66
N TYR A 196 -22.84 0.85 -6.86
CA TYR A 196 -22.01 0.31 -5.78
C TYR A 196 -20.88 1.28 -5.43
N LEU A 197 -20.80 1.73 -4.18
CA LEU A 197 -19.56 2.28 -3.62
C LEU A 197 -18.55 1.15 -3.34
N PHE A 198 -17.42 1.16 -4.06
CA PHE A 198 -16.27 0.30 -3.86
C PHE A 198 -15.08 1.15 -3.36
N VAL A 199 -14.51 0.84 -2.19
CA VAL A 199 -13.32 1.53 -1.67
C VAL A 199 -12.08 0.66 -1.79
N ASP A 200 -11.03 1.17 -2.39
CA ASP A 200 -9.69 0.58 -2.33
C ASP A 200 -8.85 1.37 -1.32
N MET A 201 -8.69 0.82 -0.11
CA MET A 201 -7.96 1.47 0.97
C MET A 201 -6.48 1.03 1.06
N ALA A 202 -5.94 0.42 0.00
CA ALA A 202 -4.62 -0.22 0.01
C ALA A 202 -3.50 0.59 0.66
N HIS A 203 -3.49 1.90 0.42
CA HIS A 203 -2.48 2.82 0.93
C HIS A 203 -2.67 3.15 2.42
N VAL A 204 -3.91 3.28 2.90
CA VAL A 204 -4.21 3.72 4.28
C VAL A 204 -4.66 2.59 5.21
N ALA A 205 -4.65 1.33 4.76
CA ALA A 205 -5.20 0.21 5.53
C ALA A 205 -4.61 0.04 6.94
N GLY A 206 -3.30 0.26 7.12
CA GLY A 206 -2.69 0.26 8.46
C GLY A 206 -3.21 1.38 9.35
N LEU A 207 -3.38 2.58 8.79
CA LEU A 207 -3.88 3.75 9.50
C LEU A 207 -5.36 3.58 9.88
N VAL A 208 -6.16 2.99 8.98
CA VAL A 208 -7.56 2.61 9.24
C VAL A 208 -7.64 1.60 10.38
N ALA A 209 -6.83 0.53 10.32
CA ALA A 209 -6.78 -0.49 11.36
C ALA A 209 -6.40 0.06 12.74
N ALA A 210 -5.50 1.05 12.80
CA ALA A 210 -5.10 1.72 14.02
C ALA A 210 -6.08 2.82 14.50
N GLY A 211 -7.10 3.16 13.69
CA GLY A 211 -8.05 4.23 13.98
C GLY A 211 -7.46 5.64 13.92
N VAL A 212 -6.37 5.84 13.16
CA VAL A 212 -5.74 7.16 12.95
C VAL A 212 -6.10 7.80 11.61
N TYR A 213 -6.86 7.07 10.78
CA TYR A 213 -7.53 7.56 9.57
C TYR A 213 -8.97 7.03 9.58
N PRO A 214 -9.97 7.74 9.00
CA PRO A 214 -11.35 7.27 9.00
C PRO A 214 -11.50 5.84 8.46
N SER A 215 -12.57 5.13 8.81
CA SER A 215 -12.87 3.80 8.25
C SER A 215 -13.88 3.90 7.10
N PRO A 216 -13.65 3.21 5.97
CA PRO A 216 -14.60 3.17 4.87
C PRO A 216 -15.75 2.16 5.09
N LEU A 217 -15.59 1.22 6.02
CA LEU A 217 -16.53 0.10 6.15
C LEU A 217 -17.97 0.50 6.51
N PRO A 218 -18.22 1.56 7.29
CA PRO A 218 -19.60 2.01 7.54
C PRO A 218 -20.31 2.57 6.29
N HIS A 219 -19.59 2.81 5.19
CA HIS A 219 -20.12 3.51 4.01
C HIS A 219 -20.06 2.65 2.74
N ALA A 220 -18.98 1.91 2.54
CA ALA A 220 -18.73 1.15 1.32
C ALA A 220 -19.55 -0.15 1.27
N HIS A 221 -19.98 -0.54 0.07
CA HIS A 221 -20.55 -1.87 -0.14
C HIS A 221 -19.48 -2.98 -0.08
N VAL A 222 -18.26 -2.63 -0.47
CA VAL A 222 -17.10 -3.51 -0.46
C VAL A 222 -15.84 -2.69 -0.35
N VAL A 223 -14.87 -3.21 0.40
CA VAL A 223 -13.56 -2.61 0.55
C VAL A 223 -12.49 -3.61 0.17
N THR A 224 -11.54 -3.19 -0.66
CA THR A 224 -10.32 -3.97 -0.93
C THR A 224 -9.13 -3.29 -0.30
N THR A 225 -8.08 -4.08 -0.07
CA THR A 225 -6.79 -3.55 0.34
C THR A 225 -5.66 -4.50 -0.03
N THR A 226 -4.44 -3.98 -0.05
CA THR A 226 -3.22 -4.78 -0.02
C THR A 226 -2.75 -5.02 1.42
N THR A 227 -2.03 -6.11 1.64
CA THR A 227 -1.52 -6.46 2.98
C THR A 227 -0.11 -5.96 3.30
N HIS A 228 0.63 -5.39 2.35
CA HIS A 228 2.08 -5.12 2.48
C HIS A 228 2.49 -3.66 2.70
N LYS A 229 1.60 -2.69 2.47
CA LYS A 229 1.92 -1.26 2.56
C LYS A 229 1.97 -0.79 4.02
N THR A 230 1.09 0.13 4.40
CA THR A 230 0.95 0.59 5.79
C THR A 230 0.54 -0.54 6.74
N LEU A 231 -0.04 -1.64 6.25
CA LEU A 231 -0.37 -2.82 7.05
C LEU A 231 0.83 -3.73 7.37
N ARG A 232 1.98 -3.53 6.70
CA ARG A 232 3.27 -4.17 7.01
C ARG A 232 3.27 -5.72 7.04
N GLY A 233 2.39 -6.34 6.27
CA GLY A 233 2.33 -7.79 6.10
C GLY A 233 2.96 -8.29 4.80
N PRO A 234 2.70 -9.55 4.40
CA PRO A 234 3.23 -10.09 3.15
C PRO A 234 2.55 -9.47 1.93
N ARG A 235 3.13 -9.65 0.74
CA ARG A 235 2.44 -9.31 -0.51
C ARG A 235 1.15 -10.14 -0.66
N GLY A 236 0.04 -9.47 -0.94
CA GLY A 236 -1.29 -10.06 -0.86
C GLY A 236 -2.40 -9.02 -0.99
N GLY A 237 -3.65 -9.47 -1.16
CA GLY A 237 -4.84 -8.64 -1.11
C GLY A 237 -5.91 -9.18 -0.16
N LEU A 238 -6.90 -8.34 0.14
CA LEU A 238 -8.08 -8.64 0.94
C LEU A 238 -9.33 -8.07 0.28
N ILE A 239 -10.47 -8.74 0.51
CA ILE A 239 -11.81 -8.19 0.27
C ILE A 239 -12.54 -8.21 1.60
N LEU A 240 -13.10 -7.07 2.01
CA LEU A 240 -13.79 -6.84 3.27
C LEU A 240 -15.19 -6.28 2.99
N SER A 241 -16.15 -6.60 3.85
CA SER A 241 -17.53 -6.13 3.77
C SER A 241 -18.16 -6.11 5.17
N LYS A 242 -19.09 -5.18 5.40
CA LYS A 242 -19.88 -5.05 6.62
C LYS A 242 -21.34 -4.78 6.24
N GLY A 243 -22.27 -5.58 6.75
CA GLY A 243 -23.70 -5.42 6.48
C GLY A 243 -24.18 -5.79 5.06
N HIS A 244 -23.40 -6.51 4.26
CA HIS A 244 -23.76 -6.89 2.89
C HIS A 244 -23.65 -8.40 2.58
N PRO A 245 -24.35 -9.28 3.34
CA PRO A 245 -24.24 -10.74 3.20
C PRO A 245 -24.60 -11.27 1.80
N ASP A 246 -25.43 -10.55 1.05
CA ASP A 246 -25.80 -10.90 -0.33
C ASP A 246 -24.63 -10.73 -1.33
N LEU A 247 -23.61 -9.95 -0.96
CA LEU A 247 -22.41 -9.74 -1.78
C LEU A 247 -21.28 -10.70 -1.41
N ASP A 248 -21.17 -11.09 -0.15
CA ASP A 248 -20.10 -11.95 0.38
C ASP A 248 -19.91 -13.25 -0.43
N LYS A 249 -21.02 -13.92 -0.78
CA LYS A 249 -20.98 -15.14 -1.62
C LYS A 249 -20.50 -14.85 -3.04
N LYS A 250 -20.83 -13.69 -3.61
CA LYS A 250 -20.39 -13.28 -4.95
C LYS A 250 -18.88 -13.05 -4.97
N PHE A 251 -18.34 -12.40 -3.94
CA PHE A 251 -16.90 -12.17 -3.82
C PHE A 251 -16.14 -13.48 -3.65
N ASN A 252 -16.62 -14.40 -2.81
CA ASN A 252 -16.04 -15.73 -2.71
C ASN A 252 -16.04 -16.46 -4.06
N SER A 253 -17.19 -16.50 -4.74
CA SER A 253 -17.33 -17.17 -6.05
C SER A 253 -16.44 -16.55 -7.12
N SER A 254 -16.27 -15.22 -7.09
CA SER A 254 -15.43 -14.50 -8.05
C SER A 254 -13.94 -14.74 -7.82
N ILE A 255 -13.50 -14.91 -6.58
CA ILE A 255 -12.13 -15.36 -6.30
C ILE A 255 -11.95 -16.80 -6.74
N PHE A 256 -12.74 -17.72 -6.19
CA PHE A 256 -12.72 -19.12 -6.55
C PHE A 256 -14.16 -19.66 -6.67
N PRO A 257 -14.54 -20.28 -7.80
CA PRO A 257 -13.69 -20.70 -8.93
C PRO A 257 -13.49 -19.62 -10.02
N GLY A 258 -13.87 -18.37 -9.80
CA GLY A 258 -13.94 -17.34 -10.86
C GLY A 258 -12.61 -16.91 -11.47
N ASN A 259 -11.62 -16.51 -10.67
CA ASN A 259 -10.40 -15.84 -11.14
C ASN A 259 -9.09 -16.49 -10.66
N GLN A 260 -9.11 -17.22 -9.55
CA GLN A 260 -7.95 -17.88 -8.97
C GLN A 260 -8.21 -19.40 -8.84
N GLY A 261 -7.12 -20.18 -8.81
CA GLY A 261 -7.13 -21.60 -8.44
C GLY A 261 -6.83 -21.80 -6.94
N GLY A 262 -5.83 -22.62 -6.63
CA GLY A 262 -5.41 -22.88 -5.24
C GLY A 262 -4.90 -21.64 -4.50
N PRO A 263 -5.33 -21.40 -3.24
CA PRO A 263 -4.85 -20.28 -2.44
C PRO A 263 -3.40 -20.46 -2.00
N LEU A 264 -2.66 -19.35 -1.90
CA LEU A 264 -1.27 -19.33 -1.41
C LEU A 264 -1.24 -19.44 0.13
N MET A 265 -1.33 -20.66 0.67
CA MET A 265 -1.46 -20.89 2.12
C MET A 265 -0.31 -20.32 2.97
N HIS A 266 0.92 -20.30 2.44
CA HIS A 266 2.08 -19.67 3.08
C HIS A 266 1.94 -18.13 3.16
N VAL A 267 1.34 -17.49 2.14
CA VAL A 267 0.99 -16.06 2.18
C VAL A 267 -0.13 -15.80 3.18
N ILE A 268 -1.18 -16.63 3.18
CA ILE A 268 -2.31 -16.50 4.14
C ILE A 268 -1.82 -16.63 5.59
N ALA A 269 -0.89 -17.54 5.85
CA ALA A 269 -0.25 -17.64 7.16
C ALA A 269 0.54 -16.37 7.51
N GLY A 270 1.31 -15.82 6.57
CA GLY A 270 1.99 -14.52 6.76
C GLY A 270 1.01 -13.37 7.02
N LYS A 271 -0.15 -13.36 6.35
CA LYS A 271 -1.24 -12.40 6.61
C LYS A 271 -1.76 -12.56 8.05
N ALA A 272 -1.98 -13.78 8.51
CA ALA A 272 -2.41 -14.05 9.87
C ALA A 272 -1.42 -13.51 10.92
N VAL A 273 -0.11 -13.65 10.68
CA VAL A 273 0.94 -13.06 11.54
C VAL A 273 0.82 -11.54 11.56
N ALA A 274 0.82 -10.89 10.38
CA ALA A 274 0.74 -9.44 10.27
C ALA A 274 -0.54 -8.87 10.91
N PHE A 275 -1.69 -9.53 10.77
CA PHE A 275 -2.93 -9.08 11.42
C PHE A 275 -2.87 -9.22 12.94
N LYS A 276 -2.16 -10.23 13.45
CA LYS A 276 -1.94 -10.36 14.89
C LYS A 276 -1.08 -9.21 15.41
N GLU A 277 0.03 -8.92 14.73
CA GLU A 277 0.89 -7.77 15.06
C GLU A 277 0.10 -6.45 15.00
N ALA A 278 -0.78 -6.29 13.99
CA ALA A 278 -1.60 -5.09 13.84
C ALA A 278 -2.70 -4.94 14.89
N LEU A 279 -3.08 -6.02 15.59
CA LEU A 279 -4.01 -6.00 16.72
C LEU A 279 -3.33 -5.58 18.04
N GLU A 280 -1.99 -5.50 18.09
CA GLU A 280 -1.26 -5.10 19.28
C GLU A 280 -1.26 -3.56 19.46
N PRO A 281 -1.30 -3.04 20.70
CA PRO A 281 -1.33 -1.59 20.95
C PRO A 281 -0.17 -0.82 20.30
N SER A 282 1.02 -1.41 20.27
CA SER A 282 2.23 -0.83 19.67
C SER A 282 2.09 -0.55 18.17
N PHE A 283 1.19 -1.25 17.46
CA PHE A 283 0.90 -0.96 16.06
C PHE A 283 0.19 0.38 15.90
N LYS A 284 -0.68 0.77 16.84
CA LYS A 284 -1.31 2.09 16.83
C LYS A 284 -0.29 3.20 17.03
N ASP A 285 0.62 3.03 17.97
CA ASP A 285 1.71 3.98 18.22
C ASP A 285 2.59 4.13 16.98
N TYR A 286 2.91 3.02 16.31
CA TYR A 286 3.60 3.02 15.02
C TYR A 286 2.85 3.84 13.96
N GLN A 287 1.54 3.64 13.78
CA GLN A 287 0.77 4.38 12.77
C GLN A 287 0.64 5.88 13.09
N LEU A 288 0.56 6.25 14.38
CA LEU A 288 0.62 7.66 14.79
C LEU A 288 1.96 8.29 14.36
N GLN A 289 3.07 7.60 14.63
CA GLN A 289 4.40 8.06 14.24
C GLN A 289 4.55 8.14 12.71
N VAL A 290 3.93 7.22 11.95
CA VAL A 290 3.90 7.27 10.48
C VAL A 290 3.31 8.60 10.00
N VAL A 291 2.15 9.00 10.53
CA VAL A 291 1.50 10.27 10.16
C VAL A 291 2.33 11.47 10.62
N GLN A 292 2.84 11.45 11.85
CA GLN A 292 3.69 12.53 12.39
C GLN A 292 4.96 12.75 11.57
N ASN A 293 5.63 11.67 11.17
CA ASN A 293 6.81 11.74 10.32
C ASN A 293 6.47 12.32 8.93
N ALA A 294 5.37 11.87 8.30
CA ALA A 294 4.96 12.40 7.00
C ALA A 294 4.66 13.91 7.06
N GLN A 295 3.94 14.35 8.10
CA GLN A 295 3.65 15.77 8.34
C GLN A 295 4.93 16.58 8.59
N THR A 296 5.86 16.03 9.37
CA THR A 296 7.15 16.67 9.66
C THR A 296 7.98 16.87 8.39
N MET A 297 8.05 15.85 7.54
CA MET A 297 8.75 15.95 6.26
C MET A 297 8.09 16.98 5.34
N ALA A 298 6.76 16.92 5.17
CA ALA A 298 6.02 17.87 4.34
C ALA A 298 6.24 19.33 4.80
N ASN A 299 6.14 19.59 6.11
CA ASN A 299 6.38 20.92 6.68
C ASN A 299 7.83 21.37 6.49
N THR A 300 8.79 20.45 6.56
CA THR A 300 10.21 20.78 6.33
C THR A 300 10.47 21.15 4.88
N PHE A 301 9.89 20.42 3.91
CA PHE A 301 9.94 20.79 2.49
C PHE A 301 9.34 22.18 2.23
N ILE A 302 8.17 22.47 2.82
CA ILE A 302 7.52 23.79 2.70
C ILE A 302 8.43 24.88 3.27
N ALA A 303 9.03 24.67 4.45
CA ALA A 303 9.97 25.61 5.06
C ALA A 303 11.24 25.81 4.21
N ARG A 304 11.62 24.81 3.41
CA ARG A 304 12.72 24.87 2.42
C ARG A 304 12.29 25.45 1.06
N GLY A 305 11.04 25.91 0.94
CA GLY A 305 10.52 26.54 -0.28
C GLY A 305 10.23 25.56 -1.41
N TYR A 306 9.85 24.33 -1.09
CA TYR A 306 9.27 23.37 -2.04
C TYR A 306 7.74 23.40 -1.96
N ASN A 307 7.08 23.23 -3.10
CA ASN A 307 5.63 23.10 -3.16
C ASN A 307 5.22 21.67 -2.79
N ILE A 308 4.16 21.54 -1.98
CA ILE A 308 3.55 20.27 -1.62
C ILE A 308 2.11 20.29 -2.12
N VAL A 309 1.73 19.30 -2.94
CA VAL A 309 0.35 19.20 -3.43
C VAL A 309 -0.60 19.14 -2.23
N SER A 310 -1.65 19.96 -2.28
CA SER A 310 -2.62 20.16 -1.17
C SER A 310 -2.06 20.83 0.08
N GLY A 311 -0.84 21.37 0.04
CA GLY A 311 -0.22 22.16 1.11
C GLY A 311 0.25 21.37 2.34
N GLY A 312 0.17 20.04 2.32
CA GLY A 312 0.53 19.19 3.46
C GLY A 312 0.06 17.74 3.31
N THR A 313 -0.15 17.06 4.45
CA THR A 313 -0.70 15.69 4.46
C THR A 313 -1.47 15.35 5.74
N HIS A 314 -2.48 14.51 5.56
CA HIS A 314 -3.29 13.90 6.62
C HIS A 314 -3.10 12.39 6.72
N ASN A 315 -2.18 11.81 5.94
CA ASN A 315 -1.90 10.39 5.94
C ASN A 315 -0.39 10.12 5.88
N HIS A 316 0.03 8.96 5.38
CA HIS A 316 1.43 8.53 5.39
C HIS A 316 2.26 9.01 4.21
N LEU A 317 1.68 9.75 3.27
CA LEU A 317 2.35 10.19 2.04
C LEU A 317 2.02 11.63 1.66
N PHE A 318 2.86 12.20 0.80
CA PHE A 318 2.63 13.50 0.16
C PHE A 318 3.34 13.57 -1.19
N LEU A 319 3.00 14.58 -1.98
CA LEU A 319 3.61 14.84 -3.29
C LEU A 319 4.40 16.14 -3.23
N VAL A 320 5.70 16.05 -3.55
CA VAL A 320 6.56 17.21 -3.77
C VAL A 320 6.45 17.58 -5.23
N ASP A 321 6.04 18.82 -5.48
CA ASP A 321 5.96 19.41 -6.82
C ASP A 321 7.29 20.12 -7.15
N LEU A 322 7.88 19.72 -8.27
CA LEU A 322 9.19 20.18 -8.73
C LEU A 322 9.11 21.10 -9.95
N VAL A 323 7.90 21.42 -10.44
CA VAL A 323 7.71 22.27 -11.64
C VAL A 323 8.42 23.62 -11.46
N ASP A 324 8.19 24.29 -10.32
CA ASP A 324 8.81 25.60 -10.02
C ASP A 324 10.32 25.51 -9.76
N LYS A 325 10.84 24.31 -9.50
CA LYS A 325 12.28 24.05 -9.35
C LYS A 325 12.95 23.78 -10.70
N GLY A 326 12.19 23.64 -11.78
CA GLY A 326 12.72 23.30 -13.11
C GLY A 326 13.34 21.89 -13.17
N LEU A 327 12.97 21.00 -12.24
CA LEU A 327 13.46 19.63 -12.16
C LEU A 327 12.40 18.65 -12.63
N THR A 328 12.81 17.61 -13.34
CA THR A 328 11.94 16.46 -13.59
C THR A 328 11.94 15.51 -12.40
N GLY A 329 10.85 14.77 -12.21
CA GLY A 329 10.78 13.69 -11.23
C GLY A 329 11.86 12.64 -11.47
N LYS A 330 12.18 12.34 -12.74
CA LYS A 330 13.24 11.40 -13.12
C LYS A 330 14.64 11.84 -12.70
N GLU A 331 14.98 13.12 -12.85
CA GLU A 331 16.29 13.65 -12.44
C GLU A 331 16.42 13.67 -10.91
N ALA A 332 15.37 14.11 -10.22
CA ALA A 332 15.30 14.16 -8.77
C ALA A 332 15.40 12.76 -8.14
N ASP A 333 14.65 11.79 -8.67
CA ASP A 333 14.69 10.36 -8.30
C ASP A 333 16.13 9.80 -8.43
N ALA A 334 16.77 10.04 -9.57
CA ALA A 334 18.15 9.60 -9.80
C ALA A 334 19.17 10.29 -8.90
N ALA A 335 19.01 11.59 -8.60
CA ALA A 335 19.91 12.33 -7.71
C ALA A 335 19.84 11.83 -6.26
N LEU A 336 18.63 11.68 -5.73
CA LEU A 336 18.40 11.14 -4.38
C LEU A 336 18.87 9.68 -4.27
N GLY A 337 18.70 8.89 -5.33
CA GLY A 337 19.22 7.53 -5.40
C GLY A 337 20.75 7.45 -5.25
N ARG A 338 21.51 8.42 -5.80
CA ARG A 338 22.97 8.49 -5.60
C ARG A 338 23.35 8.78 -4.14
N ALA A 339 22.45 9.40 -3.38
CA ALA A 339 22.59 9.67 -1.96
C ALA A 339 22.06 8.55 -1.05
N ASN A 340 21.71 7.37 -1.59
CA ASN A 340 21.05 6.26 -0.87
C ASN A 340 19.67 6.61 -0.29
N ILE A 341 18.95 7.55 -0.91
CA ILE A 341 17.57 7.90 -0.56
C ILE A 341 16.65 7.41 -1.68
N THR A 342 15.91 6.34 -1.43
CA THR A 342 15.03 5.73 -2.44
C THR A 342 13.66 6.42 -2.43
N VAL A 343 13.27 7.00 -3.55
CA VAL A 343 11.99 7.67 -3.73
C VAL A 343 11.26 7.13 -4.97
N ASN A 344 10.10 7.71 -5.27
CA ASN A 344 9.36 7.39 -6.48
C ASN A 344 8.99 8.68 -7.21
N LYS A 345 9.48 8.85 -8.44
CA LYS A 345 8.94 9.87 -9.34
C LYS A 345 7.44 9.65 -9.56
N ASN A 346 6.67 10.73 -9.52
CA ASN A 346 5.22 10.68 -9.62
C ASN A 346 4.72 11.88 -10.42
N ALA A 347 3.57 11.73 -11.08
CA ALA A 347 2.88 12.85 -11.68
C ALA A 347 2.36 13.82 -10.61
N VAL A 348 2.25 15.09 -10.96
CA VAL A 348 1.53 16.11 -10.18
C VAL A 348 0.31 16.58 -10.96
N PRO A 349 -0.70 17.23 -10.34
CA PRO A 349 -1.83 17.79 -11.08
C PRO A 349 -1.35 18.71 -12.21
N ASN A 350 -1.90 18.55 -13.41
CA ASN A 350 -1.49 19.27 -14.63
C ASN A 350 0.00 19.12 -14.99
N ASP A 351 0.58 17.92 -14.78
CA ASP A 351 1.99 17.66 -15.05
C ASP A 351 2.40 18.03 -16.50
N PRO A 352 3.41 18.90 -16.70
CA PRO A 352 3.90 19.24 -18.04
C PRO A 352 4.72 18.12 -18.69
N GLN A 353 5.10 17.08 -17.95
CA GLN A 353 5.96 16.00 -18.41
C GLN A 353 5.18 14.73 -18.72
N SER A 354 5.78 13.85 -19.53
CA SER A 354 5.20 12.54 -19.81
C SER A 354 5.18 11.64 -18.56
N PRO A 355 4.31 10.60 -18.51
CA PRO A 355 4.30 9.62 -17.42
C PRO A 355 5.62 8.88 -17.16
N PHE A 356 6.57 8.89 -18.11
CA PHE A 356 7.90 8.28 -17.95
C PHE A 356 8.92 9.22 -17.30
N VAL A 357 8.64 10.52 -17.25
CA VAL A 357 9.54 11.58 -16.79
C VAL A 357 9.02 12.24 -15.51
N THR A 358 7.75 12.68 -15.53
CA THR A 358 6.99 13.35 -14.45
C THR A 358 7.65 14.61 -13.88
N SER A 359 6.89 15.37 -13.07
CA SER A 359 7.35 16.63 -12.44
C SER A 359 7.26 16.64 -10.92
N GLY A 360 7.17 15.48 -10.27
CA GLY A 360 7.15 15.41 -8.82
C GLY A 360 7.73 14.12 -8.23
N LEU A 361 7.79 14.10 -6.91
CA LEU A 361 8.17 12.95 -6.10
C LEU A 361 7.02 12.59 -5.15
N ARG A 362 6.69 11.30 -5.07
CA ARG A 362 5.80 10.78 -4.03
C ARG A 362 6.63 10.20 -2.90
N ILE A 363 6.51 10.82 -1.73
CA ILE A 363 7.26 10.48 -0.53
C ILE A 363 6.30 9.85 0.48
N GLY A 364 6.73 8.78 1.14
CA GLY A 364 5.99 8.21 2.26
C GLY A 364 6.88 7.77 3.41
N SER A 365 6.33 7.86 4.61
CA SER A 365 7.01 7.56 5.87
C SER A 365 6.94 6.11 6.40
N PRO A 366 6.14 5.14 5.90
CA PRO A 366 5.97 3.85 6.59
C PRO A 366 7.26 3.07 6.84
N ALA A 367 8.14 2.97 5.84
CA ALA A 367 9.36 2.17 5.92
C ALA A 367 10.40 2.80 6.87
N MET A 368 10.68 4.10 6.74
CA MET A 368 11.55 4.82 7.68
C MET A 368 11.03 4.79 9.12
N THR A 369 9.70 4.84 9.33
CA THR A 369 9.13 4.72 10.67
C THR A 369 9.28 3.31 11.23
N THR A 370 9.15 2.25 10.41
CA THR A 370 9.36 0.87 10.85
C THR A 370 10.78 0.66 11.37
N ARG A 371 11.75 1.32 10.74
CA ARG A 371 13.15 1.36 11.17
C ARG A 371 13.38 2.09 12.50
N GLY A 372 12.42 2.93 12.92
CA GLY A 372 12.46 3.66 14.19
C GLY A 372 12.79 5.14 14.06
N PHE A 373 12.81 5.70 12.84
CA PHE A 373 12.95 7.14 12.66
C PHE A 373 11.77 7.89 13.29
N LYS A 374 12.07 9.02 13.90
CA LYS A 374 11.11 9.97 14.47
C LYS A 374 11.25 11.33 13.81
N GLU A 375 10.55 12.34 14.33
CA GLU A 375 10.48 13.68 13.79
C GLU A 375 11.87 14.31 13.59
N GLU A 376 12.81 14.11 14.52
CA GLU A 376 14.18 14.61 14.40
C GLU A 376 14.89 14.05 13.15
N GLN A 377 14.83 12.74 12.95
CA GLN A 377 15.41 12.08 11.77
C GLN A 377 14.65 12.49 10.49
N ALA A 378 13.33 12.68 10.57
CA ALA A 378 12.52 13.14 9.45
C ALA A 378 12.91 14.56 8.99
N VAL A 379 13.15 15.50 9.92
CA VAL A 379 13.66 16.85 9.60
C VAL A 379 15.05 16.76 8.99
N GLN A 380 15.96 15.99 9.61
CA GLN A 380 17.33 15.84 9.12
C GLN A 380 17.36 15.28 7.70
N LEU A 381 16.66 14.17 7.47
CA LEU A 381 16.56 13.52 6.16
C LEU A 381 15.95 14.45 5.12
N THR A 382 14.88 15.17 5.46
CA THR A 382 14.23 16.09 4.52
C THR A 382 15.16 17.25 4.13
N ASN A 383 15.96 17.75 5.07
CA ASN A 383 16.97 18.76 4.75
C ASN A 383 18.03 18.23 3.79
N TRP A 384 18.52 17.00 3.99
CA TRP A 384 19.43 16.36 3.04
C TRP A 384 18.80 16.19 1.67
N MET A 385 17.53 15.78 1.60
CA MET A 385 16.81 15.70 0.33
C MET A 385 16.78 17.07 -0.37
N CYS A 386 16.44 18.13 0.35
CA CYS A 386 16.43 19.47 -0.20
C CYS A 386 17.83 19.91 -0.66
N ASP A 387 18.89 19.62 0.10
CA ASP A 387 20.27 19.94 -0.27
C ASP A 387 20.71 19.24 -1.57
N VAL A 388 20.26 18.00 -1.79
CA VAL A 388 20.50 17.27 -3.06
C VAL A 388 19.68 17.87 -4.20
N LEU A 389 18.41 18.21 -3.96
CA LEU A 389 17.52 18.75 -4.98
C LEU A 389 17.88 20.19 -5.37
N ASP A 390 18.40 20.99 -4.43
CA ASP A 390 18.84 22.36 -4.68
C ASP A 390 20.08 22.42 -5.62
N ASP A 391 20.88 21.33 -5.69
CA ASP A 391 21.99 21.19 -6.65
C ASP A 391 22.28 19.71 -6.99
N ILE A 392 21.50 19.15 -7.92
CA ILE A 392 21.55 17.74 -8.33
C ILE A 392 22.85 17.31 -9.02
N HIS A 393 23.76 18.25 -9.33
CA HIS A 393 25.05 18.00 -9.99
C HIS A 393 26.23 18.10 -9.02
N ASN A 394 25.99 18.44 -7.75
CA ASN A 394 27.03 18.54 -6.74
C ASN A 394 27.41 17.17 -6.17
N GLU A 395 28.22 16.43 -6.91
CA GLU A 395 28.65 15.07 -6.54
C GLU A 395 29.36 15.03 -5.17
N ALA A 396 30.08 16.09 -4.78
CA ALA A 396 30.72 16.15 -3.47
C ALA A 396 29.71 16.27 -2.32
N SER A 397 28.64 17.06 -2.50
CA SER A 397 27.53 17.16 -1.54
C SER A 397 26.75 15.84 -1.46
N ILE A 398 26.43 15.26 -2.61
CA ILE A 398 25.71 13.98 -2.71
C ILE A 398 26.48 12.86 -2.00
N GLU A 399 27.78 12.72 -2.25
CA GLU A 399 28.59 11.70 -1.60
C GLU A 399 28.70 11.93 -0.09
N LYS A 400 28.83 13.19 0.35
CA LYS A 400 28.80 13.51 1.79
C LYS A 400 27.47 13.08 2.43
N ILE A 401 26.34 13.43 1.80
CA ILE A 401 25.00 13.08 2.29
C ILE A 401 24.82 11.56 2.30
N LYS A 402 25.28 10.85 1.27
CA LYS A 402 25.27 9.39 1.23
C LYS A 402 25.94 8.77 2.46
N GLN A 403 27.13 9.25 2.84
CA GLN A 403 27.82 8.75 4.03
C GLN A 403 27.04 9.06 5.33
N GLN A 404 26.39 10.22 5.40
CA GLN A 404 25.52 10.58 6.52
C GLN A 404 24.27 9.69 6.58
N VAL A 405 23.66 9.39 5.44
CA VAL A 405 22.51 8.48 5.31
C VAL A 405 22.90 7.08 5.78
N VAL A 406 24.00 6.51 5.30
CA VAL A 406 24.49 5.18 5.74
C VAL A 406 24.77 5.17 7.24
N THR A 407 25.38 6.24 7.77
CA THR A 407 25.62 6.35 9.22
C THR A 407 24.32 6.36 10.01
N LEU A 408 23.31 7.10 9.53
CA LEU A 408 21.99 7.14 10.16
C LEU A 408 21.30 5.78 10.09
N CYS A 409 21.33 5.09 8.95
CA CYS A 409 20.74 3.77 8.82
C CYS A 409 21.40 2.74 9.76
N ARG A 410 22.73 2.77 9.92
CA ARG A 410 23.43 1.90 10.89
C ARG A 410 23.05 2.17 12.34
N ALA A 411 22.68 3.40 12.68
CA ALA A 411 22.20 3.74 14.01
C ALA A 411 20.76 3.25 14.28
N PHE A 412 20.01 2.98 13.21
CA PHE A 412 18.66 2.45 13.24
C PHE A 412 18.54 1.28 12.25
N PRO A 413 19.11 0.11 12.54
CA PRO A 413 18.97 -1.06 11.67
C PRO A 413 17.50 -1.51 11.58
N VAL A 414 17.08 -2.04 10.43
CA VAL A 414 15.71 -2.56 10.24
C VAL A 414 15.53 -3.86 11.02
N TYR A 415 16.47 -4.78 10.88
CA TYR A 415 16.48 -6.05 11.59
C TYR A 415 17.65 -6.10 12.58
N VAL A 416 17.38 -6.53 13.81
CA VAL A 416 18.39 -6.78 14.83
C VAL A 416 18.21 -8.19 15.38
N ASP A 417 19.32 -8.82 15.79
CA ASP A 417 19.25 -10.09 16.51
C ASP A 417 18.53 -9.85 17.84
N GLN A 418 17.29 -10.32 17.94
CA GLN A 418 16.47 -10.22 19.15
C GLN A 418 16.20 -11.60 19.72
N THR A 419 16.18 -11.68 21.04
CA THR A 419 15.59 -12.83 21.72
C THR A 419 14.06 -12.69 21.74
N VAL A 420 13.35 -13.82 21.88
CA VAL A 420 11.88 -13.82 21.99
C VAL A 420 11.39 -12.98 23.19
N ASP A 421 12.21 -12.83 24.22
CA ASP A 421 11.89 -12.06 25.42
C ASP A 421 12.01 -10.54 25.18
N ASP A 422 12.92 -10.10 24.29
CA ASP A 422 13.02 -8.70 23.86
C ASP A 422 11.75 -8.25 23.13
N ILE A 423 11.19 -9.11 22.27
CA ILE A 423 9.94 -8.84 21.52
C ILE A 423 8.74 -8.70 22.47
N LYS A 424 8.67 -9.55 23.51
CA LYS A 424 7.57 -9.51 24.51
C LYS A 424 7.69 -8.35 25.49
N SER A 425 8.88 -7.78 25.69
CA SER A 425 9.09 -6.67 26.63
C SER A 425 8.64 -5.32 26.08
N ARG A 426 8.60 -5.15 24.75
CA ARG A 426 8.10 -3.93 24.07
C ARG A 426 6.57 -3.85 23.93
N THR A 427 5.86 -4.91 24.35
CA THR A 427 4.38 -5.03 24.28
C THR A 427 3.72 -4.92 25.66
N LYS A 428 4.49 -4.63 26.70
CA LYS A 428 4.01 -4.20 28.03
C LYS A 428 4.29 -2.72 28.21
#